data_AF-A0ABD4RDX4-F1
#
_entry.id   AF-A0ABD4RDX4-F1
#
_cell.length_a   1.000
_cell.length_b   1.000
_cell.length_c   1.000
_cell.angle_alpha   90.00
_cell.angle_beta   90.00
_cell.angle_gamma   90.00
#
_symmetry.space_group_name_H-M   'P 1'
#
loop_
_entity.id
_entity.type
_entity.pdbx_description
1 polymer ?
#
loop_
_entity_poly.entity_id
_entity_poly.type
_entity_poly.pdbx_seq_one_letter_code
_entity_poly.pdbx_strand_id
1 'polypeptide(L)'
;MKTKKSLLNLIFWILLAILFNIYIYLAQGETAAVEFFGGYIIEMSLSLDNLFLFLMIFESFGIPEPYQERVLKYGIFGAMILRLIFILLGVTIVNRFHFIIYFFGILLFFSGFKMILDKHPNMHFSNNPIIKLVGKMIPVTNTLHGHSFFVKINKVIYATPLFVILIIIESSDVIFALDSIPAIFSITTDIFLVYTSNIFAILGLRSMYYILARMNSMFKFMKYGVACILIFTGIKLMIMYIGIEISVIISVLIIIIILLLSILISLIFDDKDIKKRKYSR
;
A
#
# COMPACT_ATOMS: atom_id res chain seq x y z
N MET A 1 10.58 -10.95 14.91
CA MET A 1 11.86 -10.16 14.86
C MET A 1 11.82 -9.05 15.91
N LYS A 2 12.90 -8.82 16.69
CA LYS A 2 12.92 -7.76 17.74
C LYS A 2 12.55 -6.40 17.12
N THR A 3 11.48 -5.74 17.58
CA THR A 3 10.91 -4.46 17.04
C THR A 3 11.98 -3.41 16.69
N LYS A 4 13.04 -3.33 17.50
CA LYS A 4 14.20 -2.45 17.25
C LYS A 4 14.84 -2.66 15.87
N LYS A 5 14.99 -3.91 15.42
CA LYS A 5 15.56 -4.24 14.10
C LYS A 5 14.65 -3.77 12.96
N SER A 6 13.33 -3.92 13.11
CA SER A 6 12.38 -3.44 12.11
C SER A 6 12.35 -1.91 12.04
N LEU A 7 12.41 -1.22 13.20
CA LEU A 7 12.51 0.24 13.25
C LEU A 7 13.79 0.76 12.59
N LEU A 8 14.94 0.14 12.91
CA LEU A 8 16.22 0.50 12.28
C LEU A 8 16.19 0.30 10.78
N ASN A 9 15.64 -0.82 10.30
CA ASN A 9 15.49 -1.06 8.87
C ASN A 9 14.55 -0.05 8.21
N LEU A 10 13.46 0.37 8.88
CA LEU A 10 12.57 1.41 8.37
C LEU A 10 13.30 2.75 8.23
N ILE A 11 14.01 3.17 9.29
CA ILE A 11 14.80 4.41 9.28
C ILE A 11 15.86 4.35 8.16
N PHE A 12 16.52 3.20 7.99
CA PHE A 12 17.48 3.00 6.91
C PHE A 12 16.87 3.26 5.52
N TRP A 13 15.69 2.69 5.23
CA TRP A 13 15.02 2.91 3.95
C TRP A 13 14.56 4.35 3.74
N ILE A 14 14.07 5.01 4.81
CA ILE A 14 13.70 6.43 4.75
C ILE A 14 14.92 7.30 4.45
N LEU A 15 16.04 7.06 5.15
CA LEU A 15 17.29 7.78 4.90
C LEU A 15 17.80 7.57 3.48
N LEU A 16 17.70 6.33 2.97
CA LEU A 16 18.10 6.02 1.59
C LEU A 16 17.24 6.80 0.58
N ALA A 17 15.93 6.89 0.81
CA ALA A 17 15.03 7.69 -0.03
C ALA A 17 15.35 9.19 0.04
N ILE A 18 15.70 9.72 1.21
CA ILE A 18 16.11 11.12 1.38
C ILE A 18 17.44 11.38 0.65
N LEU A 19 18.42 10.51 0.79
CA LEU A 19 19.70 10.61 0.07
C LEU A 19 19.50 10.55 -1.44
N PHE A 20 18.63 9.67 -1.91
CA PHE A 20 18.27 9.61 -3.32
C PHE A 20 17.56 10.89 -3.77
N ASN A 21 16.67 11.47 -2.96
CA ASN A 21 16.04 12.75 -3.27
C ASN A 21 17.07 13.90 -3.38
N ILE A 22 18.08 13.93 -2.50
CA ILE A 22 19.19 14.89 -2.61
C ILE A 22 19.96 14.67 -3.91
N TYR A 23 20.19 13.42 -4.30
CA TYR A 23 20.79 13.11 -5.59
C TYR A 23 19.93 13.61 -6.76
N ILE A 24 18.61 13.40 -6.73
CA ILE A 24 17.68 13.95 -7.75
C ILE A 24 17.73 15.47 -7.78
N TYR A 25 17.77 16.14 -6.63
CA TYR A 25 17.90 17.59 -6.54
C TYR A 25 19.16 18.09 -7.25
N LEU A 26 20.30 17.42 -7.02
CA LEU A 26 21.58 17.78 -7.64
C LEU A 26 21.64 17.43 -9.14
N ALA A 27 20.98 16.36 -9.58
CA ALA A 27 21.07 15.84 -10.94
C ALA A 27 20.00 16.40 -11.90
N GLN A 28 18.78 16.64 -11.42
CA GLN A 28 17.60 17.01 -12.21
C GLN A 28 16.92 18.30 -11.73
N GLY A 29 17.37 18.86 -10.60
CA GLY A 29 16.90 20.14 -10.07
C GLY A 29 15.76 20.03 -9.05
N GLU A 30 15.32 21.20 -8.57
CA GLU A 30 14.35 21.32 -7.49
C GLU A 30 12.99 20.68 -7.81
N THR A 31 12.47 20.92 -9.01
CA THR A 31 11.14 20.41 -9.43
C THR A 31 11.10 18.89 -9.37
N ALA A 32 12.09 18.21 -9.95
CA ALA A 32 12.16 16.75 -9.94
C ALA A 32 12.31 16.17 -8.52
N ALA A 33 13.04 16.85 -7.64
CA ALA A 33 13.17 16.44 -6.23
C ALA A 33 11.84 16.58 -5.47
N VAL A 34 11.12 17.68 -5.68
CA VAL A 34 9.81 17.89 -5.08
C VAL A 34 8.81 16.84 -5.57
N GLU A 35 8.84 16.51 -6.87
CA GLU A 35 8.01 15.46 -7.47
C GLU A 35 8.36 14.07 -6.94
N PHE A 36 9.64 13.71 -6.89
CA PHE A 36 10.11 12.43 -6.33
C PHE A 36 9.68 12.30 -4.86
N PHE A 37 9.97 13.31 -4.04
CA PHE A 37 9.68 13.26 -2.61
C PHE A 37 8.18 13.24 -2.34
N GLY A 38 7.42 14.06 -3.07
CA GLY A 38 5.97 14.05 -2.98
C GLY A 38 5.36 12.71 -3.38
N GLY A 39 5.89 12.12 -4.46
CA GLY A 39 5.50 10.81 -4.89
C GLY A 39 5.81 9.71 -3.89
N TYR A 40 7.01 9.75 -3.31
CA TYR A 40 7.45 8.83 -2.28
C TYR A 40 6.53 8.88 -1.04
N ILE A 41 6.13 10.08 -0.61
CA ILE A 41 5.21 10.25 0.52
C ILE A 41 3.80 9.71 0.19
N ILE A 42 3.26 9.98 -1.00
CA ILE A 42 1.97 9.42 -1.43
C ILE A 42 2.03 7.89 -1.46
N GLU A 43 3.03 7.34 -2.13
CA GLU A 43 3.18 5.89 -2.28
C GLU A 43 3.41 5.20 -0.94
N MET A 44 4.19 5.80 -0.04
CA MET A 44 4.36 5.30 1.31
C MET A 44 3.04 5.30 2.10
N SER A 45 2.24 6.35 1.95
CA SER A 45 0.93 6.49 2.62
C SER A 45 -0.06 5.43 2.17
N LEU A 46 -0.16 5.22 0.86
CA LEU A 46 -1.07 4.23 0.27
C LEU A 46 -0.58 2.80 0.55
N SER A 47 0.74 2.59 0.58
CA SER A 47 1.32 1.30 0.95
C SER A 47 0.98 0.88 2.39
N LEU A 48 0.75 1.82 3.31
CA LEU A 48 0.27 1.50 4.67
C LEU A 48 -1.14 0.88 4.66
N ASP A 49 -2.02 1.32 3.76
CA ASP A 49 -3.35 0.71 3.60
C ASP A 49 -3.24 -0.72 3.09
N ASN A 50 -2.34 -0.95 2.13
CA ASN A 50 -2.04 -2.30 1.62
C ASN A 50 -1.57 -3.23 2.74
N LEU A 51 -0.77 -2.73 3.69
CA LEU A 51 -0.31 -3.53 4.83
C LEU A 51 -1.45 -3.97 5.76
N PHE A 52 -2.48 -3.14 5.98
CA PHE A 52 -3.64 -3.56 6.76
C PHE A 52 -4.38 -4.71 6.09
N LEU A 53 -4.54 -4.64 4.77
CA LEU A 53 -5.13 -5.75 4.03
C LEU A 53 -4.29 -7.01 4.19
N PHE A 54 -2.96 -6.91 4.13
CA PHE A 54 -2.08 -8.07 4.28
C PHE A 54 -2.24 -8.70 5.67
N LEU A 55 -2.29 -7.88 6.72
CA LEU A 55 -2.54 -8.34 8.09
C LEU A 55 -3.88 -9.07 8.21
N MET A 56 -4.95 -8.50 7.67
CA MET A 56 -6.29 -9.10 7.67
C MET A 56 -6.32 -10.43 6.91
N ILE A 57 -5.62 -10.52 5.77
CA ILE A 57 -5.50 -11.78 5.03
C ILE A 57 -4.77 -12.81 5.90
N PHE A 58 -3.59 -12.49 6.43
CA PHE A 58 -2.84 -13.46 7.25
C PHE A 58 -3.61 -13.90 8.50
N GLU A 59 -4.35 -13.00 9.15
CA GLU A 59 -5.20 -13.30 10.29
C GLU A 59 -6.39 -14.19 9.89
N SER A 60 -7.08 -13.86 8.80
CA SER A 60 -8.23 -14.65 8.30
C SER A 60 -7.85 -16.07 7.90
N PHE A 61 -6.62 -16.29 7.43
CA PHE A 61 -6.12 -17.63 7.08
C PHE A 61 -5.34 -18.29 8.22
N GLY A 62 -5.20 -17.64 9.37
CA GLY A 62 -4.51 -18.16 10.54
C GLY A 62 -3.02 -18.47 10.30
N ILE A 63 -2.33 -17.68 9.47
CA ILE A 63 -0.93 -17.94 9.09
C ILE A 63 0.03 -17.48 10.20
N PRO A 64 0.85 -18.38 10.77
CA PRO A 64 1.85 -18.01 11.76
C PRO A 64 2.93 -17.05 11.21
N GLU A 65 3.41 -16.12 12.05
CA GLU A 65 4.42 -15.11 11.70
C GLU A 65 5.65 -15.63 10.89
N PRO A 66 6.25 -16.79 11.22
CA PRO A 66 7.42 -17.28 10.48
C PRO A 66 7.15 -17.50 8.99
N TYR A 67 5.93 -17.89 8.62
CA TYR A 67 5.58 -18.18 7.23
C TYR A 67 5.22 -16.92 6.43
N GLN A 68 4.78 -15.85 7.11
CA GLN A 68 4.44 -14.57 6.50
C GLN A 68 5.67 -13.92 5.84
N GLU A 69 6.88 -14.09 6.40
CA GLU A 69 8.12 -13.52 5.84
C GLU A 69 8.33 -13.94 4.38
N ARG A 70 8.09 -15.22 4.08
CA ARG A 70 8.28 -15.73 2.72
C ARG A 70 7.25 -15.13 1.78
N VAL A 71 5.98 -15.09 2.17
CA VAL A 71 4.92 -14.49 1.36
C VAL A 71 5.24 -13.02 1.08
N LEU A 72 5.62 -12.24 2.10
CA LEU A 72 5.99 -10.83 1.94
C LEU A 72 7.20 -10.63 1.02
N LYS A 73 8.21 -11.51 1.10
CA LYS A 73 9.40 -11.41 0.24
C LYS A 73 9.05 -11.54 -1.24
N TYR A 74 8.26 -12.56 -1.59
CA TYR A 74 7.83 -12.76 -2.97
C TYR A 74 6.77 -11.73 -3.38
N GLY A 75 5.91 -11.35 -2.45
CA GLY A 75 4.89 -10.30 -2.58
C GLY A 75 5.47 -8.95 -2.99
N ILE A 76 6.54 -8.53 -2.30
CA ILE A 76 7.24 -7.27 -2.62
C ILE A 76 7.87 -7.34 -4.02
N PHE A 77 8.46 -8.49 -4.38
CA PHE A 77 9.07 -8.65 -5.69
C PHE A 77 8.04 -8.63 -6.83
N GLY A 78 6.91 -9.32 -6.66
CA GLY A 78 5.82 -9.30 -7.62
C GLY A 78 5.20 -7.92 -7.75
N ALA A 79 4.91 -7.24 -6.63
CA ALA A 79 4.40 -5.87 -6.61
C ALA A 79 5.30 -4.89 -7.38
N MET A 80 6.63 -4.96 -7.21
CA MET A 80 7.56 -4.09 -7.97
C MET A 80 7.48 -4.31 -9.48
N ILE A 81 7.29 -5.55 -9.93
CA ILE A 81 7.16 -5.88 -11.36
C ILE A 81 5.80 -5.45 -11.88
N LEU A 82 4.72 -5.79 -11.18
CA LEU A 82 3.36 -5.45 -11.58
C LEU A 82 3.20 -3.94 -11.63
N ARG A 83 3.71 -3.19 -10.65
CA ARG A 83 3.67 -1.74 -10.66
C ARG A 83 4.46 -1.15 -11.82
N LEU A 84 5.63 -1.69 -12.17
CA LEU A 84 6.33 -1.24 -13.38
C LEU A 84 5.44 -1.36 -14.63
N ILE A 85 4.78 -2.51 -14.78
CA ILE A 85 3.85 -2.75 -15.89
C ILE A 85 2.71 -1.73 -15.87
N PHE A 86 2.05 -1.52 -14.73
CA PHE A 86 0.95 -0.57 -14.64
C PHE A 86 1.38 0.89 -14.83
N ILE A 87 2.56 1.29 -14.36
CA ILE A 87 3.09 2.63 -14.56
C ILE A 87 3.36 2.88 -16.05
N LEU A 88 4.01 1.93 -16.73
CA LEU A 88 4.28 2.05 -18.17
C LEU A 88 2.98 2.13 -18.99
N LEU A 89 2.02 1.27 -18.68
CA LEU A 89 0.69 1.29 -19.30
C LEU A 89 -0.04 2.60 -18.97
N GLY A 90 -0.03 3.01 -17.71
CA GLY A 90 -0.72 4.18 -17.18
C GLY A 90 -0.21 5.48 -17.81
N VAL A 91 1.11 5.69 -17.85
CA VAL A 91 1.71 6.87 -18.50
C VAL A 91 1.35 6.92 -19.98
N THR A 92 1.39 5.76 -20.66
CA THR A 92 1.02 5.69 -22.09
C THR A 92 -0.45 6.09 -22.32
N ILE A 93 -1.36 5.64 -21.44
CA ILE A 93 -2.79 5.98 -21.51
C ILE A 93 -3.00 7.48 -21.21
N VAL A 94 -2.38 7.99 -20.15
CA VAL A 94 -2.51 9.40 -19.73
C VAL A 94 -1.99 10.36 -20.80
N ASN A 95 -0.84 10.06 -21.40
CA ASN A 95 -0.26 10.90 -22.45
C ASN A 95 -1.10 10.92 -23.73
N ARG A 96 -1.89 9.87 -23.98
CA ARG A 96 -2.77 9.80 -25.15
C ARG A 96 -4.15 10.37 -24.88
N PHE A 97 -4.63 10.25 -23.66
CA PHE A 97 -5.99 10.60 -23.25
C PHE A 97 -5.94 11.44 -21.98
N HIS A 98 -5.58 12.72 -22.08
CA HIS A 98 -5.48 13.62 -20.92
C HIS A 98 -6.76 13.66 -20.07
N PHE A 99 -7.93 13.45 -20.67
CA PHE A 99 -9.19 13.41 -19.92
C PHE A 99 -9.25 12.28 -18.88
N ILE A 100 -8.44 11.23 -19.03
CA ILE A 100 -8.40 10.08 -18.11
C ILE A 100 -7.99 10.50 -16.70
N ILE A 101 -7.16 11.55 -16.58
CA ILE A 101 -6.75 12.12 -15.29
C ILE A 101 -7.97 12.58 -14.48
N TYR A 102 -9.00 13.13 -15.13
CA TYR A 102 -10.21 13.59 -14.46
C TYR A 102 -11.10 12.42 -14.03
N PHE A 103 -11.19 11.37 -14.85
CA PHE A 103 -11.86 10.12 -14.49
C PHE A 103 -11.21 9.48 -13.26
N PHE A 104 -9.88 9.46 -13.25
CA PHE A 104 -9.07 9.06 -12.11
C PHE A 104 -9.34 9.93 -10.87
N GLY A 105 -9.50 11.24 -11.02
CA GLY A 105 -9.92 12.12 -9.92
C GLY A 105 -11.25 11.70 -9.29
N ILE A 106 -12.25 11.41 -10.12
CA ILE A 106 -13.57 10.92 -9.67
C ILE A 106 -13.42 9.57 -8.96
N LEU A 107 -12.66 8.63 -9.53
CA LEU A 107 -12.40 7.32 -8.95
C LEU A 107 -11.79 7.44 -7.55
N LEU A 108 -10.74 8.24 -7.39
CA LEU A 108 -10.06 8.44 -6.10
C LEU A 108 -10.98 9.06 -5.04
N PHE A 109 -11.77 10.06 -5.43
CA PHE A 109 -12.75 10.67 -4.54
C PHE A 109 -13.73 9.63 -4.01
N PHE A 110 -14.29 8.79 -4.90
CA PHE A 110 -15.21 7.74 -4.50
C PHE A 110 -14.53 6.63 -3.68
N SER A 111 -13.30 6.22 -4.01
CA SER A 111 -12.52 5.25 -3.24
C SER A 111 -12.32 5.75 -1.81
N GLY A 112 -11.81 6.97 -1.63
CA GLY A 112 -11.60 7.56 -0.31
C GLY A 112 -12.91 7.74 0.47
N PHE A 113 -13.98 8.22 -0.18
CA PHE A 113 -15.29 8.39 0.47
C PHE A 113 -15.88 7.05 0.93
N LYS A 114 -15.84 6.02 0.08
CA LYS A 114 -16.29 4.67 0.42
C LYS A 114 -15.50 4.11 1.60
N MET A 115 -14.19 4.37 1.65
CA MET A 115 -13.32 3.91 2.72
C MET A 115 -13.71 4.46 4.09
N ILE A 116 -14.19 5.71 4.17
CA ILE A 116 -14.71 6.32 5.42
C ILE A 116 -16.03 5.67 5.85
N LEU A 117 -16.92 5.39 4.90
CA LEU A 117 -18.24 4.82 5.18
C LEU A 117 -18.20 3.36 5.63
N ASP A 118 -17.18 2.62 5.19
CA ASP A 118 -17.08 1.19 5.45
C ASP A 118 -16.61 0.94 6.90
N LYS A 119 -17.56 0.77 7.83
CA LYS A 119 -17.31 0.67 9.29
C LYS A 119 -16.76 -0.69 9.73
N HIS A 120 -16.91 -1.73 8.93
CA HIS A 120 -16.38 -3.07 9.22
C HIS A 120 -16.09 -3.81 7.90
N PRO A 121 -14.83 -3.87 7.44
CA PRO A 121 -14.48 -4.78 6.37
C PRO A 121 -14.54 -6.21 6.92
N ASN A 122 -15.73 -6.80 6.98
CA ASN A 122 -15.90 -8.23 7.15
C ASN A 122 -15.48 -8.92 5.85
N MET A 123 -14.18 -8.85 5.54
CA MET A 123 -13.60 -9.55 4.39
C MET A 123 -13.51 -11.03 4.77
N HIS A 124 -14.60 -11.76 4.56
CA HIS A 124 -14.57 -13.21 4.60
C HIS A 124 -13.80 -13.72 3.38
N PHE A 125 -12.48 -13.87 3.51
CA PHE A 125 -11.64 -14.35 2.42
C PHE A 125 -11.99 -15.78 1.99
N SER A 126 -12.59 -16.60 2.86
CA SER A 126 -12.98 -17.99 2.58
C SER A 126 -13.89 -18.17 1.34
N ASN A 127 -14.65 -17.14 0.93
CA ASN A 127 -15.52 -17.20 -0.26
C ASN A 127 -15.03 -16.32 -1.43
N ASN A 128 -13.78 -15.86 -1.39
CA ASN A 128 -13.23 -14.92 -2.37
C ASN A 128 -13.15 -15.57 -3.77
N PRO A 129 -13.65 -14.91 -4.84
CA PRO A 129 -13.58 -15.41 -6.21
C PRO A 129 -12.17 -15.77 -6.67
N ILE A 130 -11.13 -15.08 -6.15
CA ILE A 130 -9.73 -15.37 -6.45
C ILE A 130 -9.36 -16.79 -5.98
N ILE A 131 -9.80 -17.20 -4.79
CA ILE A 131 -9.53 -18.55 -4.26
C ILE A 131 -10.22 -19.61 -5.12
N LYS A 132 -11.47 -19.35 -5.53
CA LYS A 132 -12.21 -20.25 -6.43
C LYS A 132 -11.53 -20.39 -7.79
N LEU A 133 -10.97 -19.30 -8.32
CA LEU A 133 -10.22 -19.31 -9.56
C LEU A 133 -8.93 -20.12 -9.43
N VAL A 134 -8.14 -19.88 -8.38
CA VAL A 134 -6.90 -20.61 -8.11
C VAL A 134 -7.18 -22.10 -7.92
N GLY A 135 -8.20 -22.46 -7.14
CA GLY A 135 -8.61 -23.84 -6.91
C GLY A 135 -9.12 -24.57 -8.16
N LYS A 136 -9.58 -23.84 -9.19
CA LYS A 136 -9.91 -24.42 -10.50
C LYS A 136 -8.67 -24.67 -11.36
N MET A 137 -7.60 -23.88 -11.19
CA MET A 137 -6.38 -24.00 -12.00
C MET A 137 -5.40 -25.01 -11.43
N ILE A 138 -5.22 -25.05 -10.11
CA ILE A 138 -4.26 -25.94 -9.43
C ILE A 138 -4.92 -26.49 -8.15
N PRO A 139 -4.82 -27.80 -7.86
CA PRO A 139 -5.36 -28.35 -6.62
C PRO A 139 -4.63 -27.76 -5.40
N VAL A 140 -5.38 -27.40 -4.36
CA VAL A 140 -4.87 -26.72 -3.16
C VAL A 140 -4.86 -27.67 -1.97
N THR A 141 -3.79 -27.68 -1.16
CA THR A 141 -3.76 -28.43 0.10
C THR A 141 -4.51 -27.71 1.22
N ASN A 142 -5.15 -28.47 2.10
CA ASN A 142 -5.84 -27.90 3.27
C ASN A 142 -4.90 -27.55 4.44
N THR A 143 -3.65 -28.01 4.37
CA THR A 143 -2.65 -27.85 5.43
C THR A 143 -1.43 -27.08 4.94
N LEU A 144 -0.76 -26.40 5.87
CA LEU A 144 0.54 -25.78 5.63
C LEU A 144 1.63 -26.86 5.55
N HIS A 145 2.52 -26.72 4.58
CA HIS A 145 3.68 -27.60 4.39
C HIS A 145 4.98 -26.81 4.58
N GLY A 146 5.21 -26.38 5.82
CA GLY A 146 6.34 -25.51 6.17
C GLY A 146 6.32 -24.21 5.34
N HIS A 147 7.48 -23.83 4.81
CA HIS A 147 7.59 -22.64 3.97
C HIS A 147 7.28 -22.89 2.48
N SER A 148 6.89 -24.09 2.05
CA SER A 148 6.76 -24.40 0.63
C SER A 148 5.49 -23.81 0.02
N PHE A 149 5.59 -23.21 -1.18
CA PHE A 149 4.43 -22.76 -1.96
C PHE A 149 3.76 -23.89 -2.75
N PHE A 150 4.56 -24.90 -3.12
CA PHE A 150 4.09 -26.07 -3.83
C PHE A 150 4.60 -27.33 -3.15
N VAL A 151 3.79 -28.36 -3.16
CA VAL A 151 4.17 -29.70 -2.70
C VAL A 151 3.72 -30.74 -3.71
N LYS A 152 4.50 -31.81 -3.83
CA LYS A 152 4.17 -32.93 -4.73
C LYS A 152 3.61 -34.07 -3.88
N ILE A 153 2.33 -34.39 -4.07
CA ILE A 153 1.65 -35.49 -3.40
C ILE A 153 1.16 -36.44 -4.49
N ASN A 154 1.55 -37.72 -4.41
CA ASN A 154 1.16 -38.74 -5.40
C ASN A 154 1.40 -38.34 -6.86
N LYS A 155 2.59 -37.78 -7.15
CA LYS A 155 3.02 -37.24 -8.45
C LYS A 155 2.27 -35.99 -8.97
N VAL A 156 1.23 -35.54 -8.28
CA VAL A 156 0.49 -34.31 -8.60
C VAL A 156 1.08 -33.13 -7.81
N ILE A 157 1.19 -31.98 -8.45
CA ILE A 157 1.64 -30.73 -7.80
C ILE A 157 0.42 -30.06 -7.18
N TYR A 158 0.49 -29.79 -5.89
CA TYR A 158 -0.51 -29.03 -5.14
C TYR A 158 0.06 -27.67 -4.74
N ALA A 159 -0.77 -26.64 -4.86
CA ALA A 159 -0.52 -25.35 -4.25
C ALA A 159 -0.80 -25.41 -2.75
N THR A 160 0.05 -24.79 -1.93
CA THR A 160 -0.20 -24.64 -0.49
C THR A 160 -1.00 -23.37 -0.19
N PRO A 161 -1.60 -23.24 1.01
CA PRO A 161 -2.27 -22.00 1.40
C PRO A 161 -1.38 -20.75 1.29
N LEU A 162 -0.05 -20.89 1.47
CA LEU A 162 0.88 -19.78 1.31
C LEU A 162 0.92 -19.24 -0.13
N PHE A 163 0.76 -20.10 -1.13
CA PHE A 163 0.74 -19.68 -2.53
C PHE A 163 -0.58 -18.99 -2.87
N VAL A 164 -1.69 -19.51 -2.37
CA VAL A 164 -3.01 -18.88 -2.53
C VAL A 164 -3.00 -17.46 -1.94
N ILE A 165 -2.42 -17.30 -0.74
CA ILE A 165 -2.30 -16.00 -0.08
C ILE A 165 -1.38 -15.05 -0.86
N LEU A 166 -0.27 -15.55 -1.40
CA LEU A 166 0.59 -14.76 -2.29
C LEU A 166 -0.21 -14.22 -3.48
N ILE A 167 -1.02 -15.05 -4.15
CA ILE A 167 -1.87 -14.60 -5.26
C ILE A 167 -2.89 -13.55 -4.81
N ILE A 168 -3.53 -13.73 -3.65
CA ILE A 168 -4.50 -12.75 -3.14
C ILE A 168 -3.80 -11.42 -2.88
N ILE A 169 -2.61 -11.43 -2.27
CA ILE A 169 -1.81 -10.23 -2.00
C ILE A 169 -1.44 -9.52 -3.31
N GLU A 170 -0.89 -10.23 -4.30
CA GLU A 170 -0.52 -9.68 -5.61
C GLU A 170 -1.74 -9.13 -6.37
N SER A 171 -2.86 -9.86 -6.33
CA SER A 171 -4.11 -9.41 -6.95
C SER A 171 -4.67 -8.17 -6.26
N SER A 172 -4.46 -8.05 -4.95
CA SER A 172 -4.89 -6.87 -4.20
C SER A 172 -3.99 -5.68 -4.50
N ASP A 173 -2.68 -5.88 -4.67
CA ASP A 173 -1.76 -4.82 -5.10
C ASP A 173 -2.15 -4.24 -6.47
N VAL A 174 -2.59 -5.09 -7.41
CA VAL A 174 -3.17 -4.67 -8.70
C VAL A 174 -4.39 -3.77 -8.49
N ILE A 175 -5.29 -4.13 -7.57
CA ILE A 175 -6.46 -3.31 -7.25
C ILE A 175 -6.03 -2.00 -6.62
N PHE A 176 -5.07 -2.02 -5.69
CA PHE A 176 -4.54 -0.81 -5.05
C PHE A 176 -3.77 0.09 -6.01
N ALA A 177 -3.16 -0.46 -7.06
CA ALA A 177 -2.53 0.32 -8.12
C ALA A 177 -3.55 1.20 -8.85
N LEU A 178 -4.85 0.85 -8.85
CA LEU A 178 -5.91 1.69 -9.41
C LEU A 178 -6.13 2.97 -8.60
N ASP A 179 -5.78 2.99 -7.31
CA ASP A 179 -5.84 4.19 -6.49
C ASP A 179 -4.46 4.90 -6.46
N SER A 180 -3.36 4.15 -6.39
CA SER A 180 -2.03 4.74 -6.21
C SER A 180 -1.47 5.38 -7.47
N ILE A 181 -1.69 4.79 -8.65
CA ILE A 181 -1.13 5.29 -9.91
C ILE A 181 -1.77 6.61 -10.34
N PRO A 182 -3.11 6.74 -10.32
CA PRO A 182 -3.75 8.04 -10.44
C PRO A 182 -3.23 9.11 -9.49
N ALA A 183 -3.02 8.75 -8.22
CA ALA A 183 -2.57 9.70 -7.20
C ALA A 183 -1.16 10.21 -7.50
N ILE A 184 -0.22 9.34 -7.89
CA ILE A 184 1.14 9.77 -8.26
C ILE A 184 1.16 10.57 -9.57
N PHE A 185 0.30 10.25 -10.54
CA PHE A 185 0.17 11.04 -11.78
C PHE A 185 -0.37 12.46 -11.54
N SER A 186 -1.03 12.71 -10.40
CA SER A 186 -1.37 14.07 -9.95
C SER A 186 -0.17 14.90 -9.53
N ILE A 187 0.99 14.27 -9.31
CA ILE A 187 2.26 14.91 -8.97
C ILE A 187 3.14 14.99 -10.21
N THR A 188 3.40 13.85 -10.85
CA THR A 188 4.30 13.77 -12.01
C THR A 188 3.93 12.61 -12.90
N THR A 189 4.16 12.77 -14.19
CA THR A 189 4.02 11.71 -15.20
C THR A 189 5.39 11.19 -15.66
N ASP A 190 6.48 11.67 -15.07
CA ASP A 190 7.82 11.16 -15.32
C ASP A 190 7.93 9.72 -14.81
N ILE A 191 8.13 8.77 -15.74
CA ILE A 191 8.19 7.33 -15.44
C ILE A 191 9.29 7.02 -14.43
N PHE A 192 10.44 7.70 -14.53
CA PHE A 192 11.57 7.47 -13.65
C PHE A 192 11.26 7.94 -12.23
N LEU A 193 10.71 9.14 -12.06
CA LEU A 193 10.34 9.67 -10.74
C LEU A 193 9.18 8.88 -10.11
N VAL A 194 8.17 8.51 -10.90
CA VAL A 194 7.05 7.66 -10.46
C VAL A 194 7.57 6.30 -10.02
N TYR A 195 8.36 5.62 -10.84
CA TYR A 195 8.80 4.25 -10.54
C TYR A 195 9.81 4.18 -9.39
N THR A 196 10.78 5.11 -9.35
CA THR A 196 11.77 5.11 -8.28
C THR A 196 11.15 5.46 -6.93
N SER A 197 10.27 6.47 -6.87
CA SER A 197 9.58 6.84 -5.62
C SER A 197 8.73 5.69 -5.06
N ASN A 198 8.10 4.95 -5.96
CA ASN A 198 7.34 3.74 -5.67
C ASN A 198 8.21 2.58 -5.13
N ILE A 199 9.35 2.29 -5.77
CA ILE A 199 10.30 1.28 -5.27
C ILE A 199 10.78 1.64 -3.86
N PHE A 200 11.19 2.88 -3.64
CA PHE A 200 11.67 3.31 -2.31
C PHE A 200 10.58 3.14 -1.24
N ALA A 201 9.32 3.42 -1.58
CA ALA A 201 8.19 3.17 -0.68
C ALA A 201 8.00 1.67 -0.38
N ILE A 202 8.01 0.81 -1.40
CA ILE A 202 7.80 -0.64 -1.25
C ILE A 202 8.96 -1.33 -0.52
N LEU A 203 10.21 -0.91 -0.69
CA LEU A 203 11.34 -1.57 -0.03
C LEU A 203 11.27 -1.42 1.51
N GLY A 204 10.65 -0.34 2.01
CA GLY A 204 10.34 -0.13 3.43
C GLY A 204 9.24 -1.04 3.99
N LEU A 205 8.42 -1.64 3.11
CA LEU A 205 7.16 -2.32 3.43
C LEU A 205 7.33 -3.49 4.41
N ARG A 206 8.37 -4.32 4.24
CA ARG A 206 8.62 -5.45 5.15
C ARG A 206 8.85 -4.97 6.59
N SER A 207 9.61 -3.90 6.74
CA SER A 207 9.92 -3.33 8.06
C SER A 207 8.68 -2.72 8.69
N MET A 208 7.90 -1.98 7.90
CA MET A 208 6.61 -1.44 8.30
C MET A 208 5.62 -2.52 8.71
N TYR A 209 5.50 -3.61 7.96
CA TYR A 209 4.60 -4.73 8.26
C TYR A 209 4.83 -5.26 9.69
N TYR A 210 6.09 -5.53 10.07
CA TYR A 210 6.37 -6.05 11.42
C TYR A 210 6.17 -5.03 12.53
N ILE A 211 6.34 -3.74 12.23
CA ILE A 211 6.02 -2.66 13.16
C ILE A 211 4.50 -2.63 13.35
N LEU A 212 3.75 -2.68 12.25
CA LEU A 212 2.29 -2.60 12.22
C LEU A 212 1.62 -3.83 12.87
N ALA A 213 2.09 -5.04 12.56
CA ALA A 213 1.62 -6.28 13.16
C ALA A 213 1.71 -6.27 14.70
N ARG A 214 2.72 -5.60 15.25
CA ARG A 214 2.93 -5.45 16.71
C ARG A 214 2.13 -4.31 17.31
N MET A 215 1.77 -3.33 16.49
CA MET A 215 1.00 -2.14 16.84
C MET A 215 -0.45 -2.26 16.37
N ASN A 216 -0.96 -3.48 16.17
CA ASN A 216 -2.24 -3.74 15.49
C ASN A 216 -3.45 -3.00 16.12
N SER A 217 -3.39 -2.65 17.42
CA SER A 217 -4.41 -1.80 18.06
C SER A 217 -4.23 -0.31 17.77
N MET A 218 -2.99 0.16 17.58
CA MET A 218 -2.60 1.56 17.60
C MET A 218 -2.94 2.34 16.35
N PHE A 219 -3.47 1.71 15.29
CA PHE A 219 -3.64 2.34 13.98
C PHE A 219 -5.06 2.25 13.41
N LYS A 220 -6.05 2.05 14.28
CA LYS A 220 -7.48 2.07 13.90
C LYS A 220 -7.85 3.31 13.07
N PHE A 221 -7.17 4.44 13.27
CA PHE A 221 -7.48 5.68 12.58
C PHE A 221 -6.65 5.97 11.31
N MET A 222 -5.64 5.15 10.97
CA MET A 222 -4.85 5.32 9.73
C MET A 222 -5.71 5.24 8.47
N LYS A 223 -6.73 4.37 8.48
CA LYS A 223 -7.71 4.25 7.39
C LYS A 223 -8.34 5.60 7.04
N TYR A 224 -8.66 6.45 8.02
CA TYR A 224 -9.23 7.77 7.76
C TYR A 224 -8.20 8.73 7.16
N GLY A 225 -6.93 8.64 7.58
CA GLY A 225 -5.85 9.42 6.99
C GLY A 225 -5.66 9.15 5.51
N VAL A 226 -5.57 7.87 5.14
CA VAL A 226 -5.44 7.46 3.74
C VAL A 226 -6.69 7.85 2.94
N ALA A 227 -7.89 7.72 3.52
CA ALA A 227 -9.12 8.16 2.87
C ALA A 227 -9.12 9.67 2.56
N CYS A 228 -8.69 10.49 3.53
CA CYS A 228 -8.57 11.93 3.35
C CYS A 228 -7.56 12.28 2.25
N ILE A 229 -6.44 11.55 2.16
CA ILE A 229 -5.45 11.71 1.08
C ILE A 229 -6.11 11.42 -0.28
N LEU A 230 -6.83 10.30 -0.42
CA LEU A 230 -7.53 9.93 -1.66
C LEU A 230 -8.60 10.95 -2.08
N ILE A 231 -9.40 11.42 -1.12
CA ILE A 231 -10.40 12.46 -1.37
C ILE A 231 -9.72 13.74 -1.85
N PHE A 232 -8.66 14.18 -1.16
CA PHE A 232 -7.91 15.38 -1.51
C PHE A 232 -7.28 15.27 -2.91
N THR A 233 -6.59 14.17 -3.21
CA THR A 233 -5.97 13.96 -4.53
C THR A 233 -7.03 13.85 -5.63
N GLY A 234 -8.16 13.19 -5.36
CA GLY A 234 -9.30 13.13 -6.27
C GLY A 234 -9.87 14.50 -6.60
N ILE A 235 -10.12 15.32 -5.58
CA ILE A 235 -10.58 16.71 -5.73
C ILE A 235 -9.55 17.53 -6.52
N LYS A 236 -8.26 17.42 -6.19
CA LYS A 236 -7.18 18.11 -6.92
C LYS A 236 -7.22 17.81 -8.42
N LEU A 237 -7.33 16.53 -8.78
CA LEU A 237 -7.40 16.10 -10.17
C LEU A 237 -8.65 16.64 -10.88
N MET A 238 -9.80 16.66 -10.21
CA MET A 238 -11.04 17.22 -10.78
C MET A 238 -10.97 18.74 -10.96
N ILE A 239 -10.38 19.46 -10.01
CA ILE A 239 -10.24 20.93 -10.05
C ILE A 239 -9.27 21.37 -11.17
N MET A 240 -8.28 20.54 -11.48
CA MET A 240 -7.37 20.76 -12.62
C MET A 240 -8.13 20.87 -13.96
N TYR A 241 -9.31 20.24 -14.10
CA TYR A 241 -10.17 20.39 -15.29
C TYR A 241 -10.63 21.83 -15.51
N ILE A 242 -10.81 22.59 -14.42
CA ILE A 242 -11.31 23.98 -14.42
C ILE A 242 -10.11 24.97 -14.54
N GLY A 243 -8.88 24.46 -14.69
CA GLY A 243 -7.67 25.27 -14.85
C GLY A 243 -7.06 25.79 -13.55
N ILE A 244 -7.48 25.27 -12.40
CA ILE A 244 -6.88 25.59 -11.10
C ILE A 244 -5.85 24.50 -10.76
N GLU A 245 -4.58 24.87 -10.73
CA GLU A 245 -3.48 23.97 -10.39
C GLU A 245 -3.04 24.16 -8.94
N ILE A 246 -3.17 23.10 -8.14
CA ILE A 246 -2.60 23.07 -6.79
C ILE A 246 -1.14 22.64 -6.90
N SER A 247 -0.23 23.49 -6.42
CA SER A 247 1.20 23.20 -6.48
C SER A 247 1.55 21.88 -5.78
N VAL A 248 2.59 21.21 -6.28
CA VAL A 248 3.07 19.94 -5.70
C VAL A 248 3.46 20.15 -4.24
N ILE A 249 4.14 21.25 -3.91
CA ILE A 249 4.57 21.57 -2.54
C ILE A 249 3.38 21.63 -1.57
N ILE A 250 2.30 22.34 -1.95
CA ILE A 250 1.09 22.43 -1.13
C ILE A 250 0.47 21.05 -0.96
N SER A 251 0.42 20.26 -2.04
CA SER A 251 -0.12 18.89 -2.00
C SER A 251 0.65 18.02 -1.01
N VAL A 252 1.99 18.04 -1.09
CA VAL A 252 2.88 17.28 -0.21
C VAL A 252 2.69 17.71 1.24
N LEU A 253 2.61 19.01 1.51
CA LEU A 253 2.40 19.52 2.86
C LEU A 253 1.07 19.05 3.45
N ILE A 254 -0.02 19.13 2.68
CA ILE A 254 -1.35 18.65 3.09
C ILE A 254 -1.30 17.15 3.41
N ILE A 255 -0.68 16.34 2.55
CA ILE A 255 -0.54 14.90 2.77
C ILE A 255 0.23 14.60 4.05
N ILE A 256 1.37 15.25 4.26
CA ILE A 256 2.18 15.10 5.49
C ILE A 256 1.36 15.46 6.72
N ILE A 257 0.61 16.57 6.69
CA ILE A 257 -0.23 17.00 7.80
C ILE A 257 -1.31 15.94 8.10
N ILE A 258 -2.00 15.43 7.07
CA ILE A 258 -3.02 14.40 7.22
C ILE A 258 -2.43 13.13 7.87
N LEU A 259 -1.26 12.69 7.41
CA LEU A 259 -0.57 11.52 8.00
C LEU A 259 -0.21 11.74 9.46
N LEU A 260 0.44 12.87 9.76
CA LEU A 260 0.85 13.21 11.12
C LEU A 260 -0.34 13.29 12.07
N LEU A 261 -1.42 13.96 11.66
CA LEU A 261 -2.66 14.04 12.45
C LEU A 261 -3.26 12.64 12.65
N SER A 262 -3.29 11.81 11.63
CA SER A 262 -3.83 10.45 11.72
C SER A 262 -3.04 9.59 12.69
N ILE A 263 -1.71 9.69 12.66
CA ILE A 263 -0.83 9.00 13.62
C ILE A 263 -1.05 9.52 15.04
N LEU A 264 -1.06 10.85 15.23
CA LEU A 264 -1.24 11.47 16.55
C LEU A 264 -2.59 11.11 17.18
N ILE A 265 -3.69 11.21 16.41
CA ILE A 265 -5.02 10.80 16.85
C ILE A 265 -5.01 9.33 17.25
N SER A 266 -4.39 8.48 16.43
CA SER A 266 -4.37 7.05 16.71
C SER A 266 -3.59 6.71 18.00
N LEU A 267 -2.49 7.41 18.28
CA LEU A 267 -1.75 7.28 19.54
C LEU A 267 -2.53 7.76 20.78
N ILE A 268 -3.25 8.88 20.66
CA ILE A 268 -4.02 9.46 21.78
C ILE A 268 -5.23 8.59 22.15
N PHE A 269 -5.91 8.03 21.15
CA PHE A 269 -7.14 7.25 21.38
C PHE A 269 -6.88 5.77 21.70
N ASP A 270 -5.76 5.18 21.27
CA ASP A 270 -5.43 3.79 21.63
C ASP A 270 -5.15 3.62 23.14
N ASP A 271 -4.51 4.61 23.77
CA ASP A 271 -4.20 4.57 25.21
C ASP A 271 -5.47 4.63 26.09
N LYS A 272 -6.58 5.20 25.57
CA LYS A 272 -7.87 5.25 26.28
C LYS A 272 -8.63 3.92 26.22
N ASP A 273 -8.56 3.19 25.11
CA ASP A 273 -9.21 1.88 24.96
C ASP A 273 -8.47 0.78 25.73
N ILE A 274 -7.14 0.86 25.85
CA ILE A 274 -6.33 -0.04 26.70
C ILE A 274 -6.65 0.18 28.19
N LYS A 275 -6.77 1.44 28.65
CA LYS A 275 -7.16 1.74 30.04
C LYS A 275 -8.57 1.22 30.36
N LYS A 276 -9.55 1.39 29.49
CA LYS A 276 -10.92 0.87 29.71
C LYS A 276 -10.98 -0.64 29.90
N ARG A 277 -10.21 -1.42 29.12
CA ARG A 277 -10.15 -2.89 29.25
C ARG A 277 -9.45 -3.37 30.52
N LYS A 278 -8.57 -2.56 31.11
CA LYS A 278 -7.82 -2.91 32.33
C LYS A 278 -8.61 -2.66 33.63
N TYR A 279 -9.65 -1.81 33.58
CA TYR A 279 -10.54 -1.52 34.72
C TYR A 279 -11.89 -2.25 34.64
N SER A 280 -12.13 -3.05 33.60
CA SER A 280 -13.34 -3.87 33.43
C SER A 280 -13.10 -5.37 33.64
N ARG A 281 -12.00 -5.74 34.30
CA ARG A 281 -11.69 -7.11 34.73
C ARG A 281 -11.49 -7.14 36.23
#